data_AF-A0A8B9DEL4-F1
#
_entry.id   AF-A0A8B9DEL4-F1
#
_cell.length_a   1.000
_cell.length_b   1.000
_cell.length_c   1.000
_cell.angle_alpha   90.00
_cell.angle_beta   90.00
_cell.angle_gamma   90.00
#
_symmetry.space_group_name_H-M   'P 1'
#
loop_
_entity.id
_entity.type
_entity.pdbx_description
1 polymer ?
#
loop_
_entity_poly.entity_id
_entity_poly.type
_entity_poly.pdbx_seq_one_letter_code
_entity_poly.pdbx_strand_id
1 'polypeptide(L)' 'MRILYQLLAVLFMVLQGVAVPSVAPNQKPECHKRKGSCHFGRCPIHLVRVGSCFGFRSCCKSMFG' A
#
# COMPACT_ATOMS: atom_id res chain seq x y z
N MET A 1 12.59 27.92 31.22
CA MET A 1 13.38 26.93 30.44
C MET A 1 12.63 25.60 30.14
N ARG A 2 11.28 25.57 30.09
CA ARG A 2 10.49 24.35 29.77
C ARG A 2 9.52 24.50 28.60
N ILE A 3 9.20 25.76 28.26
CA ILE A 3 8.23 26.14 27.23
C ILE A 3 8.71 25.78 25.83
N LEU A 4 10.01 25.94 25.54
CA LEU A 4 10.59 25.63 24.24
C LEU A 4 10.38 24.15 23.86
N TYR A 5 10.57 23.23 24.82
CA TYR A 5 10.36 21.80 24.61
C TYR A 5 8.87 21.45 24.43
N GLN A 6 7.95 22.17 25.08
CA GLN A 6 6.52 21.96 24.88
C GLN A 6 6.06 22.41 23.49
N LEU A 7 6.53 23.57 23.02
CA LEU A 7 6.26 24.05 21.67
C LEU A 7 6.77 23.07 20.61
N LEU A 8 7.98 22.52 20.83
CA LEU A 8 8.60 21.56 19.92
C LEU A 8 7.83 20.22 19.87
N ALA A 9 7.33 19.74 21.02
CA ALA A 9 6.51 18.54 21.10
C ALA A 9 5.15 18.70 20.38
N VAL A 10 4.48 19.84 20.57
CA VAL A 10 3.22 20.16 19.87
C VAL A 10 3.45 20.27 18.36
N LEU A 11 4.54 20.93 17.94
CA LEU A 11 4.90 21.05 16.52
C LEU A 11 5.13 19.67 15.88
N PHE A 12 5.86 18.78 16.55
CA PHE A 12 6.08 17.41 16.09
C PHE A 12 4.78 16.59 16.02
N MET A 13 3.84 16.82 16.93
CA MET A 13 2.56 16.11 16.96
C MET A 13 1.66 16.55 15.81
N VAL A 14 1.63 17.87 15.50
CA VAL A 14 0.93 18.42 14.34
C VAL A 14 1.58 17.96 13.03
N LEU A 15 2.91 17.90 12.96
CA LEU A 15 3.64 17.39 11.79
C LEU A 15 3.38 15.90 11.54
N GLN A 16 3.25 15.10 12.60
CA GLN A 16 2.99 13.66 12.51
C GLN A 16 1.50 13.30 12.39
N GLY A 17 0.58 14.24 12.64
CA GLY A 17 -0.88 14.06 12.47
C GLY A 17 -1.33 13.80 11.03
N VAL A 18 -0.42 13.90 10.05
CA VAL A 18 -0.64 13.57 8.64
C VAL A 18 0.07 12.28 8.22
N ALA A 19 0.89 11.71 9.08
CA ALA A 19 1.51 10.41 8.88
C ALA A 19 0.63 9.34 9.53
N VAL A 20 -0.56 9.13 8.98
CA VAL A 20 -1.02 7.74 8.88
C VAL A 20 0.15 7.05 8.17
N PRO A 21 0.82 6.06 8.78
CA PRO A 21 1.57 5.15 7.95
C PRO A 21 0.51 4.59 7.03
N SER A 22 0.46 5.13 5.81
CA SER A 22 0.11 4.31 4.67
C SER A 22 1.20 3.25 4.71
N VAL A 23 0.97 2.25 5.55
CA VAL A 23 1.32 0.87 5.28
C VAL A 23 0.77 0.73 3.89
N ALA A 24 1.60 1.07 2.90
CA ALA A 24 1.38 0.82 1.51
C ALA A 24 0.95 -0.63 1.56
N PRO A 25 -0.34 -0.90 1.36
CA PRO A 25 -0.91 -2.15 1.81
C PRO A 25 -0.02 -3.20 1.17
N ASN A 26 0.38 -4.17 1.98
CA ASN A 26 1.27 -5.28 1.65
C ASN A 26 0.65 -6.16 0.52
N GLN A 27 0.11 -5.54 -0.53
CA GLN A 27 -0.57 -6.09 -1.70
C GLN A 27 0.43 -6.85 -2.57
N LYS A 28 1.70 -6.45 -2.57
CA LYS A 28 2.75 -7.16 -3.31
C LYS A 28 2.97 -8.57 -2.74
N PRO A 29 3.24 -8.75 -1.43
CA PRO A 29 3.34 -10.10 -0.86
C PRO A 29 2.00 -10.82 -0.85
N GLU A 30 0.87 -10.13 -0.66
CA GLU A 30 -0.47 -10.74 -0.70
C GLU A 30 -0.80 -11.33 -2.08
N CYS A 31 -0.53 -10.59 -3.17
CA CYS A 31 -0.75 -11.04 -4.55
C CYS A 31 0.10 -12.28 -4.85
N HIS A 32 1.38 -12.24 -4.48
CA HIS A 32 2.29 -13.37 -4.68
C HIS A 32 1.93 -14.59 -3.81
N LYS A 33 1.49 -14.38 -2.55
CA LYS A 33 0.97 -15.45 -1.67
C LYS A 33 -0.25 -16.15 -2.27
N ARG A 34 -1.09 -15.42 -3.00
CA ARG A 34 -2.26 -15.98 -3.71
C ARG A 34 -1.91 -16.58 -5.08
N LYS A 35 -0.63 -16.83 -5.36
CA LYS A 35 -0.09 -17.25 -6.68
C LYS A 35 -0.49 -16.30 -7.82
N GLY A 36 -0.67 -15.02 -7.50
CA GLY A 36 -0.96 -13.97 -8.47
C GLY A 36 0.28 -13.16 -8.84
N SER A 37 0.20 -12.46 -9.97
CA SER A 37 1.23 -11.58 -10.50
C SER A 37 0.72 -10.14 -10.65
N CYS A 38 1.59 -9.16 -10.42
CA CYS A 38 1.24 -7.75 -10.62
C CYS A 38 1.51 -7.33 -12.07
N HIS A 39 0.46 -7.00 -12.82
CA HIS A 39 0.56 -6.48 -14.18
C HIS A 39 0.20 -4.99 -14.23
N PHE A 40 0.77 -4.22 -15.15
CA PHE A 40 0.32 -2.85 -15.39
C PHE A 40 -0.99 -2.85 -16.18
N GLY A 41 -1.97 -2.06 -15.71
CA GLY A 41 -3.24 -1.93 -16.41
C GLY A 41 -4.16 -3.15 -16.27
N ARG A 42 -4.57 -3.74 -17.40
CA ARG A 42 -5.50 -4.88 -17.46
C ARG A 42 -4.77 -6.22 -17.33
N CYS A 43 -5.46 -7.20 -16.74
CA CYS A 43 -4.96 -8.57 -16.68
C CYS A 43 -5.03 -9.25 -18.06
N PRO A 44 -4.10 -10.16 -18.37
CA PRO A 44 -4.19 -11.00 -19.58
C PRO A 44 -5.45 -11.86 -19.57
N ILE A 45 -5.92 -12.32 -20.74
CA ILE A 45 -7.21 -13.01 -20.92
C ILE A 45 -7.36 -14.26 -20.03
N HIS A 46 -6.24 -14.95 -19.74
CA HIS A 46 -6.22 -16.15 -18.90
C HIS A 46 -6.12 -15.87 -17.38
N LEU A 47 -6.04 -14.59 -16.98
CA LEU A 47 -5.95 -14.18 -15.59
C LEU A 47 -7.07 -13.21 -15.22
N VAL A 48 -7.63 -13.41 -14.03
CA VAL A 48 -8.66 -12.56 -13.46
C VAL A 48 -8.05 -11.54 -12.50
N ARG A 49 -8.58 -10.31 -12.52
CA ARG A 49 -8.19 -9.26 -11.57
C ARG A 49 -8.76 -9.61 -10.19
N VAL A 50 -7.89 -9.92 -9.25
CA VAL A 50 -8.26 -10.26 -7.86
C VAL A 50 -7.97 -9.11 -6.88
N GLY A 51 -7.28 -8.07 -7.35
CA GLY A 51 -6.98 -6.88 -6.55
C GLY A 51 -6.15 -5.85 -7.32
N SER A 52 -5.60 -4.89 -6.58
CA SER A 52 -4.57 -3.97 -7.04
C SER A 52 -3.21 -4.33 -6.44
N CYS A 53 -2.14 -3.87 -7.08
CA CYS A 53 -0.82 -3.75 -6.49
C CYS A 53 -0.48 -2.26 -6.38
N PHE A 54 0.67 -1.92 -5.79
CA PHE A 54 1.11 -0.53 -5.63
C PHE A 54 1.09 0.27 -6.94
N GLY A 55 0.49 1.46 -6.91
CA GLY A 55 0.34 2.36 -8.06
C GLY A 55 -0.75 1.90 -9.04
N PHE A 56 -0.46 1.96 -10.35
CA PHE A 56 -1.37 1.59 -11.44
C PHE A 56 -1.30 0.12 -11.87
N ARG A 57 -0.82 -0.75 -10.97
CA ARG A 57 -0.69 -2.17 -11.23
C ARG A 57 -1.90 -2.93 -10.68
N SER A 58 -2.41 -3.88 -11.43
CA SER A 58 -3.46 -4.80 -11.02
C SER A 58 -2.86 -6.13 -10.60
N CYS A 59 -3.39 -6.72 -9.53
CA CYS A 59 -3.06 -8.09 -9.15
C CYS A 59 -3.93 -9.05 -9.98
N CYS A 60 -3.28 -9.90 -10.76
CA CYS A 60 -3.90 -10.86 -11.66
C CYS A 60 -3.60 -12.28 -11.19
N LYS A 61 -4.62 -13.15 -11.16
CA LYS A 61 -4.47 -14.57 -10.77
C LYS A 61 -5.07 -15.46 -11.85
N SER A 62 -4.46 -16.61 -12.13
CA SER A 62 -5.10 -17.63 -12.96
C SER A 62 -6.37 -18.12 -12.26
N MET A 63 -7.49 -18.15 -12.98
CA MET A 63 -8.75 -18.69 -12.45
C MET A 63 -8.71 -20.23 -12.34
N PHE A 64 -7.80 -20.87 -13.08
CA PHE A 64 -7.64 -22.33 -13.20
C PHE A 64 -6.38 -22.85 -12.49
N GLY A 65 -6.05 -22.37 -11.29
CA GLY A 65 -4.82 -22.74 -10.56
C GLY A 65 -5.03 -23.13 -9.11
#